data_AF-A0A7V9SBT1-F1
#
_entry.id   AF-A0A7V9SBT1-F1
#
_cell.length_a   1.000
_cell.length_b   1.000
_cell.length_c   1.000
_cell.angle_alpha   90.00
_cell.angle_beta   90.00
_cell.angle_gamma   90.00
#
_symmetry.space_group_name_H-M   'P 1'
#
loop_
_entity.id
_entity.type
_entity.pdbx_description
1 polymer ?
#
loop_
_entity_poly.entity_id
_entity_poly.type
_entity_poly.pdbx_seq_one_letter_code
_entity_poly.pdbx_strand_id
1 'polypeptide(L)'
;MQARHIRPGQGQAVELKTGQLLQIQTVKGKQVADFVAFTLGDTGEYLSTSATRATNATIVPQLGMTLYSNRRQPLFEIVEDTVGRHDMLFACCDPVRYEMLGAEPGHASCRAALTDALTDYEIGFDRIPSPINWFMNVGIQQRGELEIREPLADAGDYVVLRALKDVIAAVSACPQDMGPTNAFNPTALMIRVFRDAPLPDPPVISNGVPPPTRTGTASPATPPGRLHDTPEATVVRVE
;
A
#
# COMPACT_ATOMS: atom_id res chain seq x y z
N MET A 1 5.49 22.08 -4.72
CA MET A 1 4.97 20.72 -4.98
C MET A 1 5.93 20.05 -5.97
N GLN A 2 6.51 18.90 -5.64
CA GLN A 2 7.31 18.13 -6.60
C GLN A 2 6.78 16.70 -6.59
N ALA A 3 6.10 16.32 -7.67
CA ALA A 3 5.77 14.93 -7.91
C ALA A 3 7.05 14.20 -8.32
N ARG A 4 7.30 13.03 -7.74
CA ARG A 4 8.45 12.19 -8.09
C ARG A 4 7.96 10.89 -8.69
N HIS A 5 8.51 10.53 -9.84
CA HIS A 5 8.25 9.24 -10.46
C HIS A 5 9.27 8.22 -9.95
N ILE A 6 8.81 7.02 -9.62
CA ILE A 6 9.63 5.90 -9.19
C ILE A 6 9.51 4.82 -10.26
N ARG A 7 10.59 4.56 -10.99
CA ARG A 7 10.61 3.51 -12.02
C ARG A 7 10.67 2.13 -11.34
N PRO A 8 10.21 1.05 -12.02
CA PRO A 8 10.36 -0.31 -11.50
C PRO A 8 11.79 -0.60 -11.02
N GLY A 9 11.92 -1.21 -9.85
CA GLY A 9 13.20 -1.55 -9.24
C GLY A 9 13.97 -0.37 -8.64
N GLN A 10 13.35 0.81 -8.56
CA GLN A 10 13.92 1.99 -7.90
C GLN A 10 13.14 2.34 -6.63
N GLY A 11 13.83 3.03 -5.73
CA GLY A 11 13.28 3.56 -4.49
C GLY A 11 13.43 5.07 -4.42
N GLN A 12 12.59 5.70 -3.60
CA GLN A 12 12.70 7.12 -3.22
C GLN A 12 12.37 7.29 -1.74
N ALA A 13 13.17 8.08 -1.04
CA ALA A 13 12.89 8.54 0.30
C ALA A 13 12.45 10.00 0.32
N VAL A 14 11.54 10.32 1.25
CA VAL A 14 11.06 11.67 1.55
C VAL A 14 10.89 11.84 3.05
N GLU A 15 11.29 12.99 3.56
CA GLU A 15 10.93 13.39 4.91
C GLU A 15 9.52 13.99 4.93
N LEU A 16 8.76 13.63 5.96
CA LEU A 16 7.44 14.18 6.27
C LEU A 16 7.47 14.74 7.68
N LYS A 17 6.99 15.96 7.83
CA LYS A 17 6.67 16.56 9.13
C LYS A 17 5.28 16.14 9.57
N THR A 18 5.06 16.13 10.88
CA THR A 18 3.75 15.85 11.48
C THR A 18 2.66 16.69 10.81
N GLY A 19 1.55 16.05 10.43
CA GLY A 19 0.41 16.64 9.73
C GLY A 19 0.51 16.63 8.20
N GLN A 20 1.71 16.48 7.62
CA GLN A 20 1.90 16.40 6.18
C GLN A 20 1.32 15.11 5.59
N LEU A 21 0.98 15.18 4.31
CA LEU A 21 0.38 14.06 3.59
C LEU A 21 1.35 13.49 2.55
N LEU A 22 1.38 12.17 2.42
CA LEU A 22 2.07 11.45 1.36
C LEU A 22 1.02 10.72 0.51
N GLN A 23 0.93 11.07 -0.77
CA GLN A 23 0.19 10.27 -1.76
C GLN A 23 1.15 9.33 -2.46
N ILE A 24 0.74 8.08 -2.58
CA ILE A 24 1.38 7.04 -3.40
C ILE A 24 0.36 6.62 -4.44
N GLN A 25 0.69 6.75 -5.72
CA GLN A 25 -0.23 6.57 -6.83
C GLN A 25 0.34 5.64 -7.90
N THR A 26 -0.48 4.74 -8.43
CA THR A 26 -0.14 3.96 -9.61
C THR A 26 -0.34 4.80 -10.88
N VAL A 27 0.66 4.81 -11.78
CA VAL A 27 0.55 5.61 -13.02
C VAL A 27 -0.26 4.87 -14.08
N LYS A 28 -0.05 3.57 -14.23
CA LYS A 28 -0.70 2.71 -15.23
C LYS A 28 -1.62 1.64 -14.62
N GLY A 29 -1.84 1.68 -13.31
CA GLY A 29 -2.50 0.61 -12.58
C GLY A 29 -1.54 -0.56 -12.30
N LYS A 30 -2.04 -1.54 -11.55
CA LYS A 30 -1.41 -2.83 -11.27
C LYS A 30 0.00 -2.81 -10.65
N GLN A 31 0.60 -1.65 -10.38
CA GLN A 31 1.92 -1.55 -9.77
C GLN A 31 1.83 -1.58 -8.24
N VAL A 32 2.53 -2.53 -7.63
CA VAL A 32 2.68 -2.64 -6.16
C VAL A 32 3.76 -1.68 -5.66
N ALA A 33 3.51 -1.08 -4.51
CA ALA A 33 4.47 -0.22 -3.83
C ALA A 33 4.87 -0.80 -2.48
N ASP A 34 6.15 -1.15 -2.31
CA ASP A 34 6.69 -1.51 -1.00
C ASP A 34 6.99 -0.21 -0.25
N PHE A 35 6.38 -0.06 0.93
CA PHE A 35 6.49 1.14 1.77
C PHE A 35 7.07 0.81 3.14
N VAL A 36 8.09 1.58 3.53
CA VAL A 36 8.68 1.55 4.87
C VAL A 36 8.82 2.97 5.39
N ALA A 37 8.88 3.13 6.71
CA ALA A 37 9.12 4.42 7.32
C ALA A 37 9.87 4.30 8.64
N PHE A 38 10.59 5.36 8.98
CA PHE A 38 11.41 5.50 10.19
C PHE A 38 11.09 6.83 10.85
N THR A 39 11.23 6.91 12.18
CA THR A 39 11.09 8.19 12.87
C THR A 39 12.30 9.08 12.57
N LEU A 40 12.05 10.35 12.23
CA LEU A 40 13.12 11.30 11.97
C LEU A 40 13.86 11.59 13.29
N GLY A 41 15.20 11.43 13.29
CA GLY A 41 16.03 11.58 14.48
C GLY A 41 16.13 10.33 15.38
N ASP A 42 15.34 9.27 15.11
CA ASP A 42 15.49 7.95 15.76
C ASP A 42 15.14 6.85 14.76
N THR A 43 16.12 6.44 13.94
CA THR A 43 15.93 5.36 12.95
C THR A 43 15.82 3.96 13.60
N GLY A 44 15.93 3.85 14.93
CA GLY A 44 15.60 2.64 15.69
C GLY A 44 14.10 2.47 15.91
N GLU A 45 13.31 3.52 15.69
CA GLU A 45 11.84 3.45 15.63
C GLU A 45 11.37 3.46 14.18
N TYR A 46 10.69 2.40 13.76
CA TYR A 46 10.27 2.19 12.37
C TYR A 46 8.86 1.61 12.29
N LEU A 47 8.21 1.82 11.15
CA LEU A 47 6.90 1.26 10.83
C LEU A 47 6.92 -0.26 10.96
N SER A 48 6.01 -0.79 11.78
CA SER A 48 5.92 -2.23 12.06
C SER A 48 4.57 -2.77 11.61
N THR A 49 4.59 -3.64 10.60
CA THR A 49 3.38 -4.33 10.15
C THR A 49 2.84 -5.27 11.23
N SER A 50 3.70 -5.92 12.02
CA SER A 50 3.25 -6.81 13.10
C SER A 50 2.56 -6.04 14.23
N ALA A 51 3.10 -4.89 14.64
CA ALA A 51 2.46 -4.01 15.62
C ALA A 51 1.14 -3.45 15.07
N THR A 52 1.13 -3.03 13.81
CA THR A 52 -0.07 -2.51 13.13
C THR A 52 -1.19 -3.54 13.09
N ARG A 53 -0.90 -4.78 12.69
CA ARG A 53 -1.89 -5.87 12.66
C ARG A 53 -2.43 -6.19 14.05
N ALA A 54 -1.54 -6.32 15.04
CA ALA A 54 -1.90 -6.67 16.40
C ALA A 54 -2.76 -5.59 17.09
N THR A 55 -2.43 -4.31 16.87
CA THR A 55 -3.17 -3.21 17.50
C THR A 55 -4.53 -2.96 16.85
N ASN A 56 -4.64 -3.11 15.52
CA ASN A 56 -5.90 -2.92 14.80
C ASN A 56 -6.75 -4.20 14.71
N ALA A 57 -6.24 -5.35 15.18
CA ALA A 57 -6.89 -6.66 15.08
C ALA A 57 -7.31 -7.06 13.65
N THR A 58 -6.53 -6.66 12.64
CA THR A 58 -6.77 -6.97 11.23
C THR A 58 -5.46 -7.10 10.46
N ILE A 59 -5.46 -7.89 9.40
CA ILE A 59 -4.31 -8.10 8.52
C ILE A 59 -4.32 -7.19 7.28
N VAL A 60 -5.47 -6.58 6.95
CA VAL A 60 -5.66 -5.76 5.75
C VAL A 60 -5.67 -4.29 6.17
N PRO A 61 -4.81 -3.41 5.62
CA PRO A 61 -4.91 -1.97 5.80
C PRO A 61 -6.26 -1.43 5.31
N GLN A 62 -6.84 -0.45 6.01
CA GLN A 62 -8.18 0.09 5.73
C GLN A 62 -8.18 1.62 5.88
N LEU A 63 -9.05 2.31 5.15
CA LEU A 63 -9.31 3.73 5.33
C LEU A 63 -9.62 4.06 6.81
N GLY A 64 -9.01 5.12 7.34
CA GLY A 64 -9.10 5.54 8.74
C GLY A 64 -8.20 4.77 9.71
N MET A 65 -7.46 3.75 9.24
CA MET A 65 -6.58 2.96 10.09
C MET A 65 -5.32 3.73 10.49
N THR A 66 -4.92 3.58 11.76
CA THR A 66 -3.61 4.02 12.23
C THR A 66 -2.55 2.95 11.97
N LEU A 67 -1.42 3.38 11.43
CA LEU A 67 -0.22 2.58 11.21
C LEU A 67 0.79 2.83 12.33
N TYR A 68 1.35 1.77 12.92
CA TYR A 68 2.11 1.83 14.16
C TYR A 68 3.59 1.49 13.98
N SER A 69 4.43 2.10 14.81
CA SER A 69 5.85 1.76 14.92
C SER A 69 6.08 0.43 15.65
N ASN A 70 7.30 -0.10 15.58
CA ASN A 70 7.79 -1.20 16.42
C ASN A 70 7.69 -0.91 17.93
N ARG A 71 7.54 0.36 18.33
CA ARG A 71 7.32 0.80 19.71
C ARG A 71 5.86 1.15 19.99
N ARG A 72 4.95 0.72 19.10
CA ARG A 72 3.49 0.93 19.17
C ARG A 72 3.08 2.41 19.23
N GLN A 73 3.91 3.32 18.71
CA GLN A 73 3.52 4.71 18.53
C GLN A 73 2.79 4.87 17.19
N PRO A 74 1.73 5.68 17.09
CA PRO A 74 1.14 6.08 15.82
C PRO A 74 2.17 6.78 14.93
N LEU A 75 2.34 6.33 13.69
CA LEU A 75 3.20 6.99 12.70
C LEU A 75 2.41 7.60 11.55
N PHE A 76 1.35 6.92 11.10
CA PHE A 76 0.50 7.41 10.02
C PHE A 76 -0.97 7.08 10.26
N GLU A 77 -1.85 7.85 9.62
CA GLU A 77 -3.25 7.52 9.41
C GLU A 77 -3.51 7.38 7.90
N ILE A 78 -4.24 6.35 7.49
CA ILE A 78 -4.72 6.21 6.11
C ILE A 78 -5.93 7.13 5.93
N VAL A 79 -5.77 8.24 5.19
CA VAL A 79 -6.82 9.26 5.06
C VAL A 79 -7.57 9.20 3.73
N GLU A 80 -6.99 8.59 2.70
CA GLU A 80 -7.68 8.24 1.45
C GLU A 80 -7.14 6.90 0.91
N ASP A 81 -8.03 6.10 0.31
CA ASP A 81 -7.70 4.83 -0.33
C ASP A 81 -8.76 4.56 -1.42
N THR A 82 -8.32 4.49 -2.68
CA THR A 82 -9.23 4.25 -3.82
C THR A 82 -9.36 2.77 -4.20
N VAL A 83 -8.61 1.87 -3.56
CA VAL A 83 -8.51 0.45 -3.93
C VAL A 83 -9.08 -0.47 -2.86
N GLY A 84 -8.79 -0.21 -1.58
CA GLY A 84 -9.30 -1.00 -0.45
C GLY A 84 -8.64 -2.37 -0.27
N ARG A 85 -7.53 -2.65 -0.99
CA ARG A 85 -6.82 -3.94 -0.92
C ARG A 85 -5.32 -3.79 -0.99
N HIS A 86 -4.66 -4.15 0.11
CA HIS A 86 -3.22 -4.04 0.33
C HIS A 86 -2.73 -5.21 1.20
N ASP A 87 -1.42 -5.38 1.29
CA ASP A 87 -0.82 -6.46 2.08
C ASP A 87 0.16 -5.94 3.15
N MET A 88 0.23 -6.69 4.26
CA MET A 88 1.17 -6.48 5.37
C MET A 88 1.91 -7.76 5.75
N LEU A 89 1.72 -8.86 5.02
CA LEU A 89 2.19 -10.20 5.39
C LEU A 89 3.45 -10.60 4.62
N PHE A 90 3.53 -10.26 3.33
CA PHE A 90 4.70 -10.60 2.52
C PHE A 90 5.89 -9.72 2.87
N ALA A 91 7.06 -10.36 2.91
CA ALA A 91 8.32 -9.65 2.97
C ALA A 91 8.58 -8.90 1.66
N CYS A 92 9.37 -7.83 1.77
CA CYS A 92 10.00 -7.14 0.67
C CYS A 92 10.76 -8.13 -0.23
N CYS A 93 10.64 -8.04 -1.56
CA CYS A 93 11.46 -8.86 -2.44
C CYS A 93 12.94 -8.46 -2.34
N ASP A 94 13.83 -9.45 -2.47
CA ASP A 94 15.28 -9.31 -2.35
C ASP A 94 16.00 -10.19 -3.38
N PRO A 95 17.32 -10.04 -3.58
CA PRO A 95 18.06 -10.82 -4.59
C PRO A 95 17.93 -12.33 -4.39
N VAL A 96 17.97 -12.81 -3.14
CA VAL A 96 17.83 -14.24 -2.81
C VAL A 96 16.46 -14.75 -3.24
N ARG A 97 15.39 -13.96 -3.05
CA ARG A 97 14.05 -14.33 -3.51
C ARG A 97 13.99 -14.53 -5.02
N TYR A 98 14.69 -13.70 -5.80
CA TYR A 98 14.74 -13.83 -7.25
C TYR A 98 15.59 -15.04 -7.70
N GLU A 99 16.70 -15.32 -7.02
CA GLU A 99 17.47 -16.55 -7.24
C GLU A 99 16.63 -17.81 -7.00
N MET A 100 15.84 -17.83 -5.92
CA MET A 100 14.90 -18.92 -5.62
C MET A 100 13.81 -19.09 -6.68
N LEU A 101 13.48 -18.04 -7.42
CA LEU A 101 12.53 -18.07 -8.54
C LEU A 101 13.18 -18.44 -9.87
N GLY A 102 14.51 -18.62 -9.89
CA GLY A 102 15.27 -18.91 -11.11
C GLY A 102 15.52 -17.70 -12.01
N ALA A 103 15.51 -16.49 -11.44
CA ALA A 103 15.88 -15.28 -12.17
C ALA A 103 17.38 -15.27 -12.51
N GLU A 104 17.73 -14.57 -13.59
CA GLU A 104 19.12 -14.27 -13.89
C GLU A 104 19.74 -13.37 -12.79
N PRO A 105 21.06 -13.51 -12.52
CA PRO A 105 21.75 -12.66 -11.57
C PRO A 105 21.58 -11.17 -11.88
N GLY A 106 21.42 -10.36 -10.83
CA GLY A 106 21.29 -8.91 -10.96
C GLY A 106 19.85 -8.41 -11.17
N HIS A 107 18.84 -9.27 -11.00
CA HIS A 107 17.45 -8.82 -10.96
C HIS A 107 17.25 -7.75 -9.86
N ALA A 108 16.62 -6.63 -10.23
CA ALA A 108 16.34 -5.56 -9.28
C ALA A 108 15.39 -6.05 -8.16
N SER A 109 15.49 -5.47 -6.96
CA SER A 109 14.64 -5.87 -5.84
C SER A 109 14.26 -4.68 -4.96
N CYS A 110 13.10 -4.76 -4.31
CA CYS A 110 12.61 -3.71 -3.42
C CYS A 110 13.57 -3.47 -2.26
N ARG A 111 14.17 -4.54 -1.68
CA ARG A 111 15.06 -4.38 -0.53
C ARG A 111 16.32 -3.60 -0.90
N ALA A 112 16.92 -3.90 -2.05
CA ALA A 112 18.05 -3.12 -2.58
C ALA A 112 17.64 -1.68 -2.89
N ALA A 113 16.53 -1.49 -3.60
CA ALA A 113 16.03 -0.17 -3.98
C ALA A 113 15.69 0.73 -2.78
N LEU A 114 15.11 0.18 -1.72
CA LEU A 114 14.83 0.89 -0.47
C LEU A 114 16.13 1.22 0.29
N THR A 115 17.10 0.31 0.29
CA THR A 115 18.42 0.54 0.89
C THR A 115 19.11 1.72 0.21
N ASP A 116 19.18 1.71 -1.12
CA ASP A 116 19.77 2.79 -1.90
C ASP A 116 19.09 4.13 -1.59
N ALA A 117 17.75 4.14 -1.57
CA ALA A 117 16.96 5.32 -1.27
C ALA A 117 17.14 5.87 0.15
N LEU A 118 17.56 5.02 1.10
CA LEU A 118 17.73 5.36 2.51
C LEU A 118 19.19 5.50 2.94
N THR A 119 20.14 5.46 1.99
CA THR A 119 21.59 5.53 2.25
C THR A 119 21.97 6.76 3.07
N ASP A 120 21.40 7.93 2.75
CA ASP A 120 21.69 9.20 3.45
C ASP A 120 21.25 9.21 4.92
N TYR A 121 20.43 8.23 5.33
CA TYR A 121 19.97 8.05 6.71
C TYR A 121 20.66 6.88 7.42
N GLU A 122 21.72 6.32 6.81
CA GLU A 122 22.52 5.23 7.37
C GLU A 122 21.70 3.96 7.67
N ILE A 123 20.67 3.71 6.86
CA ILE A 123 19.82 2.52 6.96
C ILE A 123 20.28 1.50 5.91
N GLY A 124 20.99 0.48 6.37
CA GLY A 124 21.47 -0.61 5.53
C GLY A 124 20.43 -1.69 5.21
N PHE A 125 20.82 -2.61 4.35
CA PHE A 125 20.00 -3.69 3.79
C PHE A 125 19.25 -4.55 4.83
N ASP A 126 19.94 -4.93 5.91
CA ASP A 126 19.37 -5.76 6.98
C ASP A 126 18.43 -4.97 7.91
N ARG A 127 18.48 -3.63 7.86
CA ARG A 127 17.62 -2.76 8.66
C ARG A 127 16.29 -2.44 8.00
N ILE A 128 16.08 -2.83 6.74
CA ILE A 128 14.80 -2.64 6.04
C ILE A 128 13.74 -3.54 6.69
N PRO A 129 12.70 -2.97 7.32
CA PRO A 129 11.65 -3.75 7.96
C PRO A 129 10.70 -4.39 6.95
N SER A 130 9.80 -5.25 7.41
CA SER A 130 8.68 -5.71 6.58
C SER A 130 7.86 -4.52 6.08
N PRO A 131 7.62 -4.39 4.77
CA PRO A 131 6.91 -3.26 4.19
C PRO A 131 5.39 -3.41 4.37
N ILE A 132 4.68 -2.30 4.26
CA ILE A 132 3.30 -2.35 3.77
C ILE A 132 3.37 -2.38 2.24
N ASN A 133 2.75 -3.39 1.64
CA ASN A 133 2.71 -3.59 0.19
C ASN A 133 1.42 -2.96 -0.36
N TRP A 134 1.46 -1.66 -0.66
CA TRP A 134 0.31 -0.96 -1.23
C TRP A 134 -0.05 -1.55 -2.58
N PHE A 135 -1.35 -1.64 -2.83
CA PHE A 135 -2.00 -2.23 -4.01
C PHE A 135 -1.80 -3.74 -4.21
N MET A 136 -0.97 -4.41 -3.40
CA MET A 136 -0.76 -5.85 -3.51
C MET A 136 -2.01 -6.63 -3.10
N ASN A 137 -2.46 -7.55 -3.96
CA ASN A 137 -3.65 -8.35 -3.71
C ASN A 137 -3.27 -9.74 -3.21
N VAL A 138 -3.36 -9.93 -1.89
CA VAL A 138 -3.06 -11.20 -1.25
C VAL A 138 -4.34 -11.83 -0.71
N GLY A 139 -4.59 -13.07 -1.09
CA GLY A 139 -5.60 -13.95 -0.51
C GLY A 139 -5.02 -14.80 0.63
N ILE A 140 -5.89 -15.20 1.56
CA ILE A 140 -5.59 -16.24 2.54
C ILE A 140 -6.55 -17.40 2.28
N GLN A 141 -6.00 -18.58 2.05
CA GLN A 141 -6.77 -19.81 1.86
C GLN A 141 -7.20 -20.40 3.21
N GLN A 142 -8.00 -21.46 3.17
CA GLN A 142 -8.69 -22.01 4.34
C GLN A 142 -7.75 -22.38 5.50
N ARG A 143 -6.51 -22.82 5.24
CA ARG A 143 -5.56 -23.22 6.30
C ARG A 143 -4.49 -22.16 6.57
N GLY A 144 -4.63 -20.96 6.01
CA GLY A 144 -3.70 -19.85 6.21
C GLY A 144 -2.65 -19.69 5.12
N GLU A 145 -2.71 -20.48 4.04
CA GLU A 145 -1.79 -20.32 2.90
C GLU A 145 -2.00 -18.96 2.24
N LEU A 146 -0.90 -18.30 1.91
CA LEU A 146 -0.92 -17.02 1.22
C LEU A 146 -0.95 -17.24 -0.29
N GLU A 147 -1.85 -16.54 -0.96
CA GLU A 147 -2.01 -16.58 -2.41
C GLU A 147 -1.82 -15.17 -2.99
N ILE A 148 -0.82 -14.99 -3.84
CA ILE A 148 -0.64 -13.73 -4.57
C ILE A 148 -1.57 -13.75 -5.78
N ARG A 149 -2.40 -12.71 -5.92
CA ARG A 149 -3.31 -12.49 -7.04
C ARG A 149 -2.94 -11.20 -7.75
N GLU A 150 -3.50 -11.00 -8.94
CA GLU A 150 -3.32 -9.74 -9.66
C GLU A 150 -3.88 -8.56 -8.84
N PRO A 151 -3.17 -7.42 -8.80
CA PRO A 151 -3.64 -6.21 -8.14
C PRO A 151 -4.97 -5.69 -8.69
N LEU A 152 -5.77 -5.11 -7.80
CA LEU A 152 -7.05 -4.50 -8.17
C LEU A 152 -6.89 -3.08 -8.73
N ALA A 153 -5.82 -2.38 -8.34
CA ALA A 153 -5.58 -0.98 -8.70
C ALA A 153 -5.57 -0.74 -10.21
N ASP A 154 -6.28 0.30 -10.65
CA ASP A 154 -6.31 0.81 -12.02
C ASP A 154 -5.47 2.08 -12.16
N ALA A 155 -5.29 2.55 -13.39
CA ALA A 155 -4.49 3.74 -13.66
C ALA A 155 -5.05 4.96 -12.92
N GLY A 156 -4.21 5.59 -12.11
CA GLY A 156 -4.60 6.74 -11.32
C GLY A 156 -4.96 6.43 -9.86
N ASP A 157 -5.15 5.16 -9.50
CA ASP A 157 -5.48 4.77 -8.12
C ASP A 157 -4.35 5.08 -7.15
N TYR A 158 -4.73 5.43 -5.93
CA TYR A 158 -3.81 5.93 -4.93
C TYR A 158 -4.24 5.63 -3.49
N VAL A 159 -3.25 5.76 -2.59
CA VAL A 159 -3.46 5.89 -1.14
C VAL A 159 -2.87 7.21 -0.67
N VAL A 160 -3.45 7.79 0.38
CA VAL A 160 -2.89 8.97 1.06
C VAL A 160 -2.74 8.70 2.54
N LEU A 161 -1.53 8.98 3.03
CA LEU A 161 -1.13 8.80 4.41
C LEU A 161 -0.90 10.17 5.06
N ARG A 162 -1.49 10.41 6.22
CA ARG A 162 -1.15 11.55 7.08
C ARG A 162 -0.06 11.14 8.05
N ALA A 163 1.06 11.85 8.05
CA ALA A 163 2.10 11.65 9.05
C ALA A 163 1.61 12.13 10.43
N LEU A 164 1.63 11.26 11.43
CA LEU A 164 1.29 11.57 12.83
C LEU A 164 2.53 11.90 13.67
N LYS A 165 3.71 11.73 13.07
CA LYS A 165 5.02 12.05 13.63
C LYS A 165 5.94 12.53 12.50
N ASP A 166 7.03 13.20 12.86
CA ASP A 166 8.11 13.47 11.93
C ASP A 166 8.81 12.16 11.53
N VAL A 167 8.86 11.87 10.23
CA VAL A 167 9.26 10.57 9.69
C VAL A 167 10.08 10.70 8.41
N ILE A 168 10.89 9.68 8.15
CA ILE A 168 11.53 9.39 6.86
C ILE A 168 10.71 8.25 6.24
N ALA A 169 10.01 8.53 5.15
CA ALA A 169 9.23 7.54 4.40
C ALA A 169 9.98 7.13 3.14
N ALA A 170 10.01 5.84 2.83
CA ALA A 170 10.57 5.33 1.58
C ALA A 170 9.59 4.41 0.86
N VAL A 171 9.56 4.56 -0.47
CA VAL A 171 8.70 3.80 -1.38
C VAL A 171 9.56 3.20 -2.47
N SER A 172 9.35 1.91 -2.76
CA SER A 172 9.93 1.22 -3.92
C SER A 172 8.82 0.78 -4.87
N ALA A 173 9.01 1.01 -6.17
CA ALA A 173 8.16 0.43 -7.21
C ALA A 173 8.61 -1.01 -7.46
N CYS A 174 7.84 -1.98 -6.97
CA CYS A 174 8.20 -3.39 -7.00
C CYS A 174 8.50 -3.89 -8.43
N PRO A 175 9.70 -4.46 -8.70
CA PRO A 175 10.07 -4.94 -10.02
C PRO A 175 9.59 -6.36 -10.34
N GLN A 176 8.80 -7.00 -9.47
CA GLN A 176 8.39 -8.40 -9.66
C GLN A 176 7.60 -8.60 -10.95
N ASP A 177 8.18 -9.34 -11.90
CA ASP A 177 7.64 -9.64 -13.23
C ASP A 177 7.46 -11.16 -13.48
N MET A 178 7.97 -12.02 -12.60
CA MET A 178 7.89 -13.48 -12.69
C MET A 178 6.61 -14.07 -12.08
N GLY A 179 5.66 -13.21 -11.68
CA GLY A 179 4.43 -13.61 -11.01
C GLY A 179 3.33 -12.55 -11.07
N PRO A 180 2.15 -12.85 -10.51
CA PRO A 180 0.97 -11.99 -10.64
C PRO A 180 1.06 -10.68 -9.84
N THR A 181 2.09 -10.50 -8.99
CA THR A 181 2.25 -9.34 -8.10
C THR A 181 2.07 -8.00 -8.80
N ASN A 182 2.59 -7.83 -10.01
CA ASN A 182 2.41 -6.62 -10.84
C ASN A 182 1.71 -6.94 -12.17
N ALA A 183 0.84 -7.96 -12.19
CA ALA A 183 0.26 -8.50 -13.42
C ALA A 183 1.32 -8.78 -14.50
N PHE A 184 2.48 -9.32 -14.10
CA PHE A 184 3.63 -9.64 -14.96
C PHE A 184 4.23 -8.45 -15.72
N ASN A 185 3.84 -7.21 -15.40
CA ASN A 185 4.28 -6.02 -16.12
C ASN A 185 4.49 -4.83 -15.16
N PRO A 186 5.64 -4.77 -14.46
CA PRO A 186 5.97 -3.65 -13.59
C PRO A 186 5.96 -2.30 -14.32
N THR A 187 5.35 -1.30 -13.71
CA THR A 187 5.27 0.08 -14.20
C THR A 187 5.71 1.09 -13.14
N ALA A 188 5.71 2.38 -13.49
CA ALA A 188 6.12 3.43 -12.56
C ALA A 188 5.05 3.74 -11.51
N LEU A 189 5.50 4.15 -10.33
CA LEU A 189 4.70 4.84 -9.33
C LEU A 189 4.94 6.35 -9.39
N MET A 190 4.03 7.11 -8.79
CA MET A 190 4.23 8.52 -8.48
C MET A 190 4.01 8.75 -6.99
N ILE A 191 4.88 9.56 -6.37
CA ILE A 191 4.70 10.03 -5.00
C ILE A 191 4.62 11.56 -4.94
N ARG A 192 3.82 12.08 -4.00
CA ARG A 192 3.65 13.51 -3.74
C ARG A 192 3.55 13.79 -2.25
N VAL A 193 4.16 14.89 -1.83
CA VAL A 193 4.07 15.40 -0.45
C VAL A 193 3.26 16.69 -0.42
N PHE A 194 2.31 16.78 0.49
CA PHE A 194 1.45 17.95 0.71
C PHE A 194 1.68 18.52 2.10
N ARG A 195 1.71 19.85 2.21
CA ARG A 195 1.99 20.56 3.46
C ARG A 195 0.73 20.92 4.25
N ASP A 196 -0.38 21.19 3.56
CA ASP A 196 -1.63 21.67 4.17
C ASP A 196 -2.83 20.84 3.69
N ALA A 197 -3.86 20.75 4.53
CA ALA A 197 -5.19 20.27 4.13
C ALA A 197 -6.01 21.44 3.53
N PRO A 198 -6.82 21.21 2.49
CA PRO A 198 -7.09 19.93 1.84
C PRO A 198 -6.04 19.56 0.78
N LEU A 199 -6.00 18.26 0.44
CA LEU A 199 -5.30 17.78 -0.75
C LEU A 199 -5.83 18.51 -1.99
N PRO A 200 -4.98 18.87 -2.95
CA PRO A 200 -5.44 19.28 -4.26
C PRO A 200 -6.11 18.08 -4.95
N ASP A 201 -7.19 18.34 -5.69
CA ASP A 201 -7.87 17.31 -6.48
C ASP A 201 -6.88 16.54 -7.35
N PRO A 202 -7.05 15.20 -7.51
CA PRO A 202 -6.23 14.43 -8.42
C PRO A 202 -6.29 15.06 -9.83
N PRO A 203 -5.18 15.07 -10.60
CA PRO A 203 -5.21 15.63 -11.95
C PRO A 203 -6.23 14.84 -12.79
N VAL A 204 -7.19 15.55 -13.37
CA VAL A 204 -8.16 14.97 -14.30
C VAL A 204 -7.40 14.44 -15.51
N ILE A 205 -7.29 13.12 -15.62
CA ILE A 205 -6.82 12.48 -16.85
C ILE A 205 -8.01 12.50 -17.82
N SER A 206 -8.07 13.50 -18.69
CA SER A 206 -9.10 13.56 -19.73
C SER A 206 -8.83 12.50 -20.79
N ASN A 207 -9.30 11.28 -20.56
CA ASN A 207 -9.60 10.38 -21.67
C ASN A 207 -10.84 10.96 -22.33
N GLY A 208 -10.70 11.51 -23.55
CA GLY A 208 -11.73 12.22 -24.30
C GLY A 208 -12.93 11.34 -24.68
N VAL A 209 -13.72 10.92 -23.69
CA VAL A 209 -15.00 10.25 -23.85
C VAL A 209 -16.08 11.26 -23.44
N PRO A 210 -16.93 11.72 -24.38
CA PRO A 210 -18.02 12.62 -24.03
C PRO A 210 -19.03 11.90 -23.13
N PRO A 211 -19.67 12.62 -22.19
CA PRO A 211 -20.65 12.03 -21.29
C PRO A 211 -21.86 11.52 -22.09
N PRO A 212 -22.47 10.38 -21.71
CA PRO A 212 -23.70 9.94 -22.33
C PRO A 212 -24.81 10.95 -22.04
N THR A 213 -25.44 11.47 -23.09
CA THR A 213 -26.67 12.26 -23.01
C THR A 213 -27.77 11.43 -22.37
N ARG A 214 -28.09 11.71 -21.10
CA ARG A 214 -29.31 11.18 -20.45
C ARG A 214 -30.49 12.09 -20.77
N THR A 215 -31.23 11.76 -21.81
CA THR A 215 -32.65 12.11 -21.92
C THR A 215 -33.47 10.93 -21.37
N GLY A 216 -34.20 11.13 -20.29
CA GLY A 216 -35.14 10.13 -19.78
C GLY A 216 -35.47 10.30 -18.30
N THR A 217 -36.62 10.86 -18.02
CA THR A 217 -37.30 10.91 -16.72
C THR A 217 -37.76 9.51 -16.30
N ALA A 218 -37.42 9.09 -15.08
CA ALA A 218 -38.08 7.97 -14.40
C ALA A 218 -38.11 8.21 -12.88
N SER A 219 -39.31 8.08 -12.30
CA SER A 219 -39.67 8.24 -10.88
C SER A 219 -38.93 7.27 -9.94
N PRO A 220 -38.89 7.57 -8.61
CA PRO A 220 -38.13 6.78 -7.66
C PRO A 220 -38.83 5.47 -7.30
N ALA A 221 -38.12 4.35 -7.43
CA ALA A 221 -38.55 3.05 -6.94
C ALA A 221 -38.05 2.82 -5.49
N THR A 222 -38.95 2.28 -4.67
CA THR A 222 -38.81 1.88 -3.26
C THR A 222 -37.63 0.93 -3.00
N PRO A 223 -36.91 1.03 -1.86
CA PRO A 223 -35.81 0.12 -1.52
C PRO A 223 -36.33 -1.28 -1.15
N PRO A 224 -35.58 -2.37 -1.47
CA PRO A 224 -35.95 -3.72 -1.06
C PRO A 224 -35.65 -3.97 0.42
N GLY A 225 -36.48 -4.83 1.00
CA GLY A 225 -36.64 -5.06 2.44
C GLY A 225 -35.49 -5.76 3.17
N ARG A 226 -35.57 -5.66 4.49
CA ARG A 226 -34.73 -6.34 5.49
C ARG A 226 -34.68 -7.84 5.27
N LEU A 227 -33.48 -8.41 5.27
CA LEU A 227 -33.25 -9.83 5.49
C LEU A 227 -33.70 -10.20 6.91
N HIS A 228 -34.70 -11.06 6.98
CA HIS A 228 -35.11 -11.78 8.18
C HIS A 228 -34.23 -13.02 8.40
N ASP A 229 -34.01 -13.33 9.67
CA ASP A 229 -33.73 -14.63 10.27
C ASP A 229 -32.43 -15.37 9.90
N THR A 230 -31.42 -15.24 10.77
CA THR A 230 -30.35 -16.23 10.93
C THR A 230 -30.68 -17.08 12.17
N PRO A 231 -30.78 -18.42 12.08
CA PRO A 231 -31.04 -19.25 13.26
C PRO A 231 -29.82 -19.29 14.20
N GLU A 232 -30.09 -19.31 15.50
CA GLU A 232 -29.10 -19.38 16.59
C GLU A 232 -28.12 -20.54 16.43
N ALA A 233 -26.83 -20.25 16.57
CA ALA A 233 -25.78 -21.25 16.63
C ALA A 233 -25.91 -22.09 17.90
N THR A 234 -26.16 -23.39 17.73
CA THR A 234 -26.16 -24.37 18.83
C THR A 234 -24.75 -24.56 19.37
N VAL A 235 -24.53 -24.22 20.64
CA VAL A 235 -23.30 -24.50 21.39
C VAL A 235 -23.24 -25.99 21.68
N VAL A 236 -22.32 -26.71 21.03
CA VAL A 236 -21.97 -28.09 21.42
C VAL A 236 -20.99 -28.01 22.59
N ARG A 237 -21.44 -28.45 23.77
CA ARG A 237 -20.56 -28.74 24.91
C ARG A 237 -19.88 -30.09 24.63
N VAL A 238 -18.56 -30.10 24.70
CA VAL A 238 -17.75 -31.31 24.68
C VAL A 238 -17.69 -31.83 26.11
N GLU A 239 -18.13 -33.07 26.33
CA GLU A 239 -17.82 -33.86 27.53
C GLU A 239 -16.41 -34.46 27.43
#